data_AF-A0A2V7V2B9-F1
#
_entry.id   AF-A0A2V7V2B9-F1
#
_cell.length_a   1.000
_cell.length_b   1.000
_cell.length_c   1.000
_cell.angle_alpha   90.00
_cell.angle_beta   90.00
_cell.angle_gamma   90.00
#
_symmetry.space_group_name_H-M   'P 1'
#
loop_
_entity.id
_entity.type
_entity.pdbx_description
1 polymer ?
#
loop_
_entity_poly.entity_id
_entity_poly.type
_entity_poly.pdbx_seq_one_letter_code
_entity_poly.pdbx_strand_id
1 'polypeptide(L)'
;MPFPEEDNGAPRSPDQTGSYTMVEPRFREIYFQFYKETYKPSVLDRKTKELIAISASLAARCQGCLEGHIKKALKFGATREEISESIAIAIGVNAAAIVDLTDIAADNMDLKLY
;
A
#
# COMPACT_ATOMS: atom_id res chain seq x y z
N MET A 1 -9.77 -3.92 -11.04
CA MET A 1 -9.21 -5.27 -10.88
C MET A 1 -9.45 -5.74 -9.44
N PRO A 2 -9.98 -6.95 -9.20
CA PRO A 2 -10.05 -7.50 -7.85
C PRO A 2 -8.65 -7.84 -7.34
N PHE A 3 -8.40 -7.59 -6.06
CA PHE A 3 -7.15 -8.00 -5.41
C PHE A 3 -7.11 -9.52 -5.24
N PRO A 4 -5.93 -10.14 -4.99
CA PRO A 4 -5.80 -11.60 -4.89
C PRO A 4 -6.77 -12.28 -3.91
N GLU A 5 -7.18 -11.58 -2.85
CA GLU A 5 -8.18 -12.06 -1.87
C GLU A 5 -9.63 -12.05 -2.36
N GLU A 6 -9.92 -11.27 -3.41
CA GLU A 6 -11.23 -11.13 -4.06
C GLU A 6 -11.27 -11.87 -5.42
N ASP A 7 -10.14 -12.47 -5.86
CA ASP A 7 -10.07 -13.29 -7.07
C ASP A 7 -10.73 -14.65 -6.80
N ASN A 8 -11.97 -14.78 -7.25
CA ASN A 8 -12.78 -16.00 -7.12
C ASN A 8 -12.63 -16.95 -8.32
N GLY A 9 -11.66 -16.70 -9.22
CA GLY A 9 -11.48 -17.50 -10.44
C GLY A 9 -12.55 -17.26 -11.51
N ALA A 10 -13.42 -16.26 -11.36
CA ALA A 10 -14.39 -15.91 -12.38
C ALA A 10 -13.69 -15.45 -13.68
N PRO A 11 -14.27 -15.74 -14.86
CA PRO A 11 -13.74 -15.25 -16.13
C PRO A 11 -13.61 -13.73 -16.11
N ARG A 12 -12.40 -13.22 -16.37
CA ARG A 12 -12.15 -11.78 -16.45
C ARG A 12 -12.80 -11.22 -17.72
N SER A 13 -13.41 -10.05 -17.62
CA SER A 13 -14.00 -9.38 -18.78
C SER A 13 -12.90 -8.95 -19.77
N PRO A 14 -13.18 -8.87 -21.08
CA PRO A 14 -12.18 -8.55 -22.10
C PRO A 14 -11.51 -7.17 -21.95
N ASP A 15 -12.19 -6.25 -21.27
CA ASP A 15 -11.74 -4.88 -20.97
C ASP A 15 -10.95 -4.78 -19.64
N GLN A 16 -10.89 -5.85 -18.85
CA GLN A 16 -10.11 -5.87 -17.61
C GLN A 16 -8.64 -6.17 -17.90
N THR A 17 -7.80 -5.14 -17.87
CA THR A 17 -6.35 -5.34 -17.75
C THR A 17 -6.06 -6.09 -16.46
N GLY A 18 -5.72 -7.38 -16.54
CA GLY A 18 -5.36 -8.16 -15.36
C GLY A 18 -3.97 -7.75 -14.85
N SER A 19 -3.82 -7.49 -13.54
CA SER A 19 -2.49 -7.64 -12.90
C SER A 19 -2.08 -9.11 -12.86
N TYR A 20 -0.78 -9.29 -12.68
CA TYR A 20 -0.12 -10.59 -12.57
C TYR A 20 -0.14 -11.41 -13.86
N THR A 21 -0.55 -10.81 -14.99
CA THR A 21 -0.62 -11.45 -16.32
C THR A 21 0.77 -11.81 -16.86
N MET A 22 1.80 -11.05 -16.47
CA MET A 22 3.20 -11.31 -16.82
C MET A 22 4.04 -11.81 -15.64
N VAL A 23 3.40 -12.27 -14.56
CA VAL A 23 4.08 -12.94 -13.45
C VAL A 23 4.03 -14.44 -13.71
N GLU A 24 5.19 -15.09 -13.67
CA GLU A 24 5.30 -16.54 -13.87
C GLU A 24 4.36 -17.29 -12.90
N PRO A 25 3.63 -18.33 -13.36
CA PRO A 25 2.57 -18.98 -12.60
C PRO A 25 2.94 -19.42 -11.18
N ARG A 26 4.10 -20.05 -10.97
CA ARG A 26 4.54 -20.51 -9.64
C ARG A 26 4.73 -19.33 -8.69
N PHE A 27 5.36 -18.23 -9.13
CA PHE A 27 5.53 -17.04 -8.30
C PHE A 27 4.21 -16.29 -8.08
N ARG A 28 3.32 -16.26 -9.06
CA ARG A 28 1.98 -15.68 -8.92
C ARG A 28 1.20 -16.37 -7.82
N GLU A 29 1.17 -17.71 -7.81
CA GLU A 29 0.44 -18.47 -6.79
C GLU A 29 0.98 -18.20 -5.37
N ILE A 30 2.31 -18.20 -5.21
CA ILE A 30 2.95 -17.89 -3.92
C ILE A 30 2.56 -16.49 -3.44
N TYR A 31 2.62 -15.50 -4.32
CA TYR A 31 2.22 -14.12 -3.98
C TYR A 31 0.73 -14.03 -3.60
N PHE A 32 -0.14 -14.79 -4.29
CA PHE A 32 -1.58 -14.80 -4.00
C PHE A 32 -1.85 -15.38 -2.62
N GLN A 33 -1.21 -16.50 -2.27
CA GLN A 33 -1.33 -17.09 -0.94
C GLN A 33 -0.81 -16.15 0.16
N PHE A 34 0.35 -15.53 -0.06
CA PHE A 34 0.89 -14.51 0.84
C PHE A 34 -0.11 -13.36 1.07
N TYR A 35 -0.61 -12.77 -0.02
CA TYR A 35 -1.54 -11.64 0.05
C TYR A 35 -2.86 -12.03 0.72
N LYS A 36 -3.38 -13.23 0.45
CA LYS A 36 -4.58 -13.74 1.12
C LYS A 36 -4.36 -13.87 2.63
N GLU A 37 -3.19 -14.33 3.04
CA GLU A 37 -2.84 -14.49 4.45
C GLU A 37 -2.78 -13.15 5.19
N THR A 38 -2.20 -12.11 4.57
CA THR A 38 -2.06 -10.78 5.20
C THR A 38 -3.41 -10.18 5.58
N TYR A 39 -4.50 -10.65 4.98
CA TYR A 39 -5.84 -10.09 5.14
C TYR A 39 -6.83 -10.98 5.87
N LYS A 40 -6.40 -12.16 6.35
CA LYS A 40 -7.20 -12.96 7.29
C LYS A 40 -7.42 -12.21 8.61
N PRO A 41 -8.49 -12.50 9.37
CA PRO A 41 -8.66 -12.00 10.73
C PRO A 41 -7.43 -12.33 11.58
N SER A 42 -6.89 -11.35 12.28
CA SER A 42 -5.68 -11.46 13.09
C SER A 42 -5.69 -10.40 14.19
N VAL A 43 -4.52 -9.98 14.70
CA VAL A 43 -4.38 -8.90 15.68
C VAL A 43 -4.96 -7.57 15.19
N LEU A 44 -4.74 -7.23 13.92
CA LEU A 44 -5.33 -6.02 13.33
C LEU A 44 -6.66 -6.35 12.64
N ASP A 45 -7.64 -5.49 12.84
CA ASP A 45 -8.91 -5.55 12.14
C ASP A 45 -8.76 -5.12 10.67
N ARG A 46 -9.79 -5.38 9.87
CA ARG A 46 -9.73 -5.13 8.43
C ARG A 46 -9.60 -3.64 8.12
N LYS A 47 -10.29 -2.78 8.86
CA LYS A 47 -10.21 -1.33 8.73
C LYS A 47 -8.77 -0.83 8.89
N THR A 48 -8.11 -1.24 9.98
CA THR A 48 -6.73 -0.83 10.27
C THR A 48 -5.75 -1.33 9.21
N LYS A 49 -5.91 -2.56 8.73
CA LYS A 49 -5.09 -3.10 7.63
C LYS A 49 -5.20 -2.27 6.34
N GLU A 50 -6.40 -1.82 5.99
CA GLU A 50 -6.60 -0.97 4.80
C GLU A 50 -6.02 0.43 4.99
N LEU A 51 -6.13 1.04 6.18
CA LEU A 51 -5.50 2.33 6.47
C LEU A 51 -3.96 2.25 6.35
N ILE A 52 -3.35 1.20 6.88
CA ILE A 52 -1.91 0.93 6.69
C ILE A 52 -1.58 0.76 5.21
N ALA A 53 -2.40 0.01 4.46
CA ALA A 53 -2.19 -0.22 3.03
C ALA A 53 -2.30 1.08 2.21
N ILE A 54 -3.16 2.03 2.60
CA ILE A 54 -3.22 3.37 2.00
C ILE A 54 -1.90 4.11 2.20
N SER A 55 -1.39 4.19 3.43
CA SER A 55 -0.10 4.85 3.72
C SER A 55 1.07 4.18 2.98
N ALA A 56 1.10 2.84 2.93
CA ALA A 56 2.09 2.09 2.18
C ALA A 56 2.00 2.33 0.66
N SER A 57 0.78 2.44 0.13
CA SER A 57 0.55 2.73 -1.30
C SER A 57 1.08 4.11 -1.69
N LEU A 58 0.94 5.11 -0.82
CA LEU A 58 1.49 6.45 -1.02
C LEU A 58 3.02 6.44 -1.03
N ALA A 59 3.64 5.78 -0.04
CA ALA A 59 5.09 5.64 0.03
C ALA A 59 5.67 4.90 -1.20
N ALA A 60 4.99 3.85 -1.65
CA ALA A 60 5.36 3.08 -2.83
C ALA A 60 4.98 3.76 -4.16
N ARG A 61 4.28 4.91 -4.13
CA ARG A 61 3.78 5.64 -5.30
C ARG A 61 2.92 4.75 -6.23
N CYS A 62 2.15 3.82 -5.65
CA CYS A 62 1.30 2.90 -6.42
C CYS A 62 -0.13 3.44 -6.52
N GLN A 63 -0.46 4.10 -7.64
CA GLN A 63 -1.80 4.67 -7.86
C GLN A 63 -2.92 3.61 -7.80
N GLY A 64 -2.76 2.50 -8.54
CA GLY A 64 -3.77 1.43 -8.56
C GLY A 64 -4.00 0.78 -7.19
N CYS A 65 -2.94 0.66 -6.39
CA CYS A 65 -3.04 0.17 -5.01
C CYS A 65 -3.84 1.16 -4.15
N LEU A 66 -3.49 2.45 -4.22
CA LEU A 66 -4.15 3.51 -3.45
C LEU A 66 -5.66 3.55 -3.71
N GLU A 67 -6.07 3.58 -4.99
CA GLU A 67 -7.48 3.61 -5.36
C GLU A 67 -8.24 2.38 -4.86
N GLY A 68 -7.60 1.22 -4.93
CA GLY A 68 -8.18 -0.04 -4.47
C GLY A 68 -8.33 -0.11 -2.95
N HIS A 69 -7.30 0.30 -2.21
CA HIS A 69 -7.31 0.28 -0.75
C HIS A 69 -8.24 1.33 -0.13
N ILE A 70 -8.39 2.51 -0.76
CA ILE A 70 -9.41 3.50 -0.33
C ILE A 70 -10.82 2.91 -0.40
N LYS A 71 -11.17 2.24 -1.51
CA LYS A 71 -12.50 1.63 -1.67
C LYS A 71 -12.78 0.57 -0.59
N LYS A 72 -11.77 -0.24 -0.25
CA LYS A 72 -11.89 -1.26 0.80
C LYS A 72 -11.95 -0.66 2.19
N ALA A 73 -11.11 0.32 2.50
CA ALA A 73 -11.13 1.01 3.79
C ALA A 73 -12.55 1.51 4.08
N LEU A 74 -13.17 2.22 3.12
CA LEU A 74 -14.54 2.69 3.22
C LEU A 74 -15.55 1.54 3.39
N LYS A 75 -15.40 0.45 2.60
CA LYS A 75 -16.25 -0.76 2.72
C LYS A 75 -16.19 -1.39 4.11
N PHE A 76 -15.04 -1.34 4.77
CA PHE A 76 -14.82 -1.87 6.12
C PHE A 76 -15.00 -0.81 7.22
N GLY A 77 -15.67 0.29 6.92
CA GLY A 77 -16.11 1.27 7.91
C GLY A 77 -15.09 2.34 8.26
N ALA A 78 -14.02 2.52 7.48
CA ALA A 78 -13.14 3.66 7.64
C ALA A 78 -13.87 4.97 7.30
N THR A 79 -13.61 6.01 8.08
CA THR A 79 -14.13 7.35 7.78
C THR A 79 -13.19 8.12 6.85
N ARG A 80 -13.68 9.23 6.29
CA ARG A 80 -12.84 10.12 5.46
C ARG A 80 -11.74 10.76 6.29
N GLU A 81 -12.03 11.03 7.56
CA GLU A 81 -11.12 11.60 8.53
C GLU A 81 -9.98 10.63 8.85
N GLU A 82 -10.27 9.35 9.11
CA GLU A 82 -9.24 8.31 9.33
C GLU A 82 -8.32 8.13 8.10
N ILE A 83 -8.89 8.18 6.90
CA ILE A 83 -8.11 8.13 5.65
C ILE A 83 -7.24 9.38 5.51
N SER A 84 -7.79 10.57 5.77
CA SER A 84 -7.04 11.84 5.71
C SER A 84 -5.90 11.87 6.72
N GLU A 85 -6.11 11.38 7.94
CA GLU A 85 -5.08 11.27 8.97
C GLU A 85 -3.97 10.30 8.55
N SER A 86 -4.34 9.15 7.97
CA SER A 86 -3.37 8.17 7.44
C SER A 86 -2.51 8.76 6.30
N ILE A 87 -3.10 9.63 5.46
CA ILE A 87 -2.38 10.38 4.42
C ILE A 87 -1.41 11.38 5.07
N ALA A 88 -1.84 12.13 6.10
CA ALA A 88 -0.98 13.08 6.80
C ALA A 88 0.23 12.39 7.45
N ILE A 89 0.02 11.22 8.07
CA ILE A 89 1.11 10.39 8.60
C ILE A 89 2.07 9.99 7.48
N ALA A 90 1.56 9.54 6.34
CA ALA A 90 2.40 9.18 5.20
C ALA A 90 3.23 10.36 4.67
N ILE A 91 2.67 11.57 4.64
CA ILE A 91 3.41 12.80 4.30
C ILE A 91 4.57 13.01 5.29
N GLY A 92 4.30 12.93 6.58
CA GLY A 92 5.31 13.10 7.63
C GLY A 92 6.49 12.14 7.48
N VAL A 93 6.21 10.85 7.27
CA VAL A 93 7.25 9.82 7.08
C VAL A 93 8.07 10.08 5.80
N ASN A 94 7.43 10.43 4.68
CA ASN A 94 8.14 10.72 3.43
C ASN A 94 9.00 11.98 3.53
N ALA A 95 8.52 13.02 4.22
CA ALA A 95 9.28 14.24 4.44
C ALA A 95 10.49 13.99 5.36
N ALA A 96 10.30 13.23 6.44
CA ALA A 96 11.38 12.86 7.37
C ALA A 96 12.52 12.12 6.66
N ALA A 97 12.22 11.28 5.66
CA ALA A 97 13.25 10.62 4.86
C ALA A 97 14.15 11.63 4.11
N ILE A 98 13.61 12.75 3.64
CA ILE A 98 14.43 13.81 3.01
C ILE A 98 15.23 14.57 4.05
N VAL A 99 14.65 14.87 5.22
CA VAL A 99 15.34 15.54 6.32
C VAL A 99 16.57 14.72 6.75
N ASP A 100 16.42 13.41 6.92
CA ASP A 100 17.53 12.49 7.24
C ASP A 100 18.66 12.54 6.17
N LEU A 101 18.30 12.62 4.89
CA LEU A 101 19.29 12.77 3.82
C LEU A 101 20.04 14.11 3.85
N THR A 102 19.51 15.14 4.51
CA THR A 102 20.22 16.42 4.64
C THR A 102 21.44 16.31 5.55
N ASP A 103 21.41 15.45 6.55
CA ASP A 103 22.55 15.21 7.44
C ASP A 103 23.68 14.52 6.67
N ILE A 104 23.34 13.53 5.83
CA ILE A 104 24.31 12.90 4.92
C ILE A 104 24.91 13.93 3.95
N ALA A 105 24.09 14.86 3.45
CA ALA A 105 24.59 15.92 2.57
C ALA A 105 25.54 16.87 3.32
N ALA A 106 25.23 17.24 4.57
CA ALA A 106 26.09 18.05 5.41
C ALA A 106 27.43 17.37 5.70
N ASP A 107 27.41 16.08 6.03
CA ASP A 107 28.62 15.27 6.25
C ASP A 107 29.52 15.22 5.01
N ASN A 108 28.93 15.00 3.83
CA ASN A 108 29.67 14.97 2.57
C ASN A 108 30.28 16.34 2.18
N MET A 109 29.79 17.42 2.79
CA MET A 109 30.27 18.79 2.58
C MET A 109 31.16 19.29 3.73
N ASP A 110 31.47 18.44 4.73
CA ASP A 110 32.20 18.79 5.95
C ASP A 110 31.58 20.01 6.68
N LEU A 111 30.25 20.11 6.63
CA LEU A 111 29.50 21.18 7.29
C LEU A 111 29.26 20.79 8.74
N LYS A 112 29.95 21.46 9.66
CA LYS A 112 29.60 21.41 11.09
C LYS A 112 28.35 22.24 11.33
N LEU A 113 27.20 21.59 11.30
CA LEU A 113 25.95 22.18 11.72
C LEU A 113 25.74 21.88 13.21
N TYR A 114 25.50 22.96 13.97
CA TYR A 114 25.17 23.06 15.40
C TYR A 114 25.77 22.02 16.36
#